data_AF-A0A0S8EZW0-F1
#
_entry.id   AF-A0A0S8EZW0-F1
#
_cell.length_a   1.000
_cell.length_b   1.000
_cell.length_c   1.000
_cell.angle_alpha   90.00
_cell.angle_beta   90.00
_cell.angle_gamma   90.00
#
_symmetry.space_group_name_H-M   'P 1'
#
loop_
_entity.id
_entity.type
_entity.pdbx_description
1 polymer ?
#
loop_
_entity_poly.entity_id
_entity_poly.type
_entity_poly.pdbx_seq_one_letter_code
_entity_poly.pdbx_strand_id
1 'polypeptide(L)'
;MRLRVAALAWVALAVGCGNEEGVPTAELFADPEVCDPPCEVLIDSGIDAAGQSLTFTWDVGDGPFEDEERLLHRFEAAGTYEVSERSRYKRPFSFAPQAT
;
A
#
# COMPACT_ATOMS: atom_id res chain seq x y z
N MET A 1 27.11 -2.26 2.90
CA MET A 1 26.18 -2.74 1.87
C MET A 1 24.83 -2.19 2.28
N ARG A 2 24.23 -1.28 1.50
CA ARG A 2 23.01 -0.58 1.92
C ARG A 2 21.78 -1.26 1.34
N LEU A 3 20.71 -1.32 2.13
CA LEU A 3 19.37 -1.64 1.68
C LEU A 3 18.80 -0.45 0.90
N ARG A 4 18.07 -0.71 -0.20
CA ARG A 4 17.22 0.28 -0.87
C ARG A 4 15.82 -0.30 -0.99
N VAL A 5 14.84 0.36 -0.40
CA VAL A 5 13.43 0.02 -0.58
C VAL A 5 12.90 0.92 -1.68
N ALA A 6 12.45 0.32 -2.78
CA ALA A 6 11.79 1.03 -3.87
C ALA A 6 10.30 0.67 -3.81
N ALA A 7 9.48 1.64 -3.43
CA ALA A 7 8.04 1.45 -3.40
C ALA A 7 7.47 1.78 -4.77
N LEU A 8 6.88 0.79 -5.44
CA LEU A 8 6.39 0.91 -6.80
C LEU A 8 4.87 0.97 -6.80
N ALA A 9 4.31 2.18 -6.91
CA ALA A 9 2.90 2.36 -7.17
C ALA A 9 2.60 2.05 -8.64
N TRP A 10 1.85 0.98 -8.92
CA TRP A 10 1.29 0.76 -10.24
C TRP A 10 0.03 1.62 -10.41
N VAL A 11 0.15 2.69 -11.21
CA VAL A 11 -1.00 3.54 -11.57
C VAL A 11 -2.01 2.71 -12.39
N ALA A 12 -3.20 2.49 -11.84
CA ALA A 12 -4.33 2.03 -12.63
C ALA A 12 -4.77 3.19 -13.55
N LEU A 13 -4.49 3.06 -14.84
CA LEU A 13 -4.86 4.04 -15.87
C LEU A 13 -6.39 4.09 -16.02
N ALA A 14 -7.05 5.03 -15.35
CA ALA A 14 -8.46 5.32 -15.61
C ALA A 14 -8.57 6.30 -16.78
N VAL A 15 -8.87 5.80 -17.97
CA VAL A 15 -9.26 6.62 -19.11
C VAL A 15 -10.76 6.94 -18.95
N GLY A 16 -11.09 8.18 -18.64
CA GLY A 16 -12.48 8.64 -18.56
C GLY A 16 -12.59 10.14 -18.34
N CYS A 17 -13.03 10.85 -19.38
CA CYS A 17 -13.05 12.30 -19.53
C CYS A 17 -13.60 13.12 -18.34
N GLY A 18 -12.83 14.12 -17.89
CA GLY A 18 -13.38 15.46 -17.63
C GLY A 18 -13.64 15.90 -16.19
N ASN A 19 -12.59 15.99 -15.37
CA ASN A 19 -12.36 17.01 -14.32
C ASN A 19 -11.07 16.67 -13.57
N GLU A 20 -10.24 17.67 -13.34
CA GLU A 20 -8.93 17.58 -12.69
C GLU A 20 -9.13 17.47 -11.16
N GLU A 21 -8.21 16.80 -10.44
CA GLU A 21 -8.26 16.39 -9.02
C GLU A 21 -9.05 15.11 -8.69
N GLY A 22 -8.34 14.00 -8.44
CA GLY A 22 -8.95 12.80 -7.84
C GLY A 22 -8.58 11.45 -8.47
N VAL A 23 -7.40 11.30 -9.09
CA VAL A 23 -6.77 9.99 -9.00
C VAL A 23 -6.19 9.93 -7.59
N PRO A 24 -6.51 8.96 -6.73
CA PRO A 24 -5.66 8.73 -5.57
C PRO A 24 -4.28 8.38 -6.16
N THR A 25 -3.39 9.37 -6.21
CA THR A 25 -1.97 9.13 -6.41
C THR A 25 -1.54 8.45 -5.13
N ALA A 26 -1.70 7.13 -5.08
CA ALA A 26 -1.07 6.33 -4.06
C ALA A 26 0.44 6.49 -4.30
N GLU A 27 1.06 7.45 -3.61
CA GLU A 27 2.50 7.51 -3.47
C GLU A 27 2.81 6.67 -2.23
N LEU A 28 3.35 5.48 -2.45
CA LEU A 28 3.90 4.70 -1.35
C LEU A 28 5.10 5.45 -0.76
N PHE A 29 5.14 5.57 0.56
CA PHE A 29 6.26 6.17 1.29
C PHE A 29 6.98 5.08 2.09
N ALA A 30 8.31 5.11 2.08
CA ALA A 30 9.14 4.25 2.92
C ALA A 30 10.06 5.12 3.78
N ASP A 31 10.06 4.92 5.10
CA ASP A 31 10.92 5.65 6.04
C ASP A 31 11.64 4.66 6.97
N PRO A 32 12.98 4.56 6.93
CA PRO A 32 13.88 5.14 5.92
C PRO A 32 13.90 4.35 4.60
N GLU A 33 14.00 5.04 3.45
CA GLU A 33 14.16 4.39 2.13
C GLU A 33 15.49 3.63 1.98
N VAL A 34 16.50 4.03 2.76
CA VAL A 34 17.86 3.49 2.72
C VAL A 34 18.38 3.30 4.15
N CYS A 35 18.77 2.08 4.49
CA CYS A 35 19.39 1.76 5.77
C CYS A 35 20.45 0.66 5.67
N ASP A 36 21.25 0.48 6.72
CA ASP A 36 22.18 -0.64 6.85
C ASP A 36 21.51 -1.76 7.68
N PRO A 37 21.36 -2.98 7.13
CA PRO A 37 20.61 -4.03 7.79
C PRO A 37 21.36 -4.69 8.96
N PRO A 38 20.65 -5.26 9.94
CA PRO A 38 19.19 -5.34 9.98
C PRO A 38 18.55 -4.00 10.40
N CYS A 39 17.55 -3.55 9.64
CA CYS A 39 16.83 -2.32 9.90
C CYS A 39 15.33 -2.49 9.71
N GLU A 40 14.58 -1.67 10.43
CA GLU A 40 13.13 -1.62 10.35
C GLU A 40 12.74 -0.44 9.47
N VAL A 41 11.83 -0.68 8.53
CA VAL A 41 11.33 0.32 7.59
C VAL A 41 9.82 0.39 7.75
N LEU A 42 9.34 1.61 7.98
CA LEU A 42 7.92 1.91 7.96
C LEU A 42 7.51 2.20 6.52
N ILE A 43 6.49 1.50 6.04
CA ILE A 43 5.94 1.66 4.71
C ILE A 43 4.52 2.17 4.87
N ASP A 44 4.20 3.30 4.25
CA ASP A 44 2.89 3.96 4.30
C ASP A 44 2.28 4.00 2.91
N SER A 45 0.99 3.69 2.79
CA SER A 45 0.32 3.59 1.49
C SER A 45 0.06 4.95 0.86
N GLY A 46 0.07 6.03 1.65
CA GLY A 46 -0.25 7.38 1.19
C GLY A 46 -1.69 7.55 0.69
N ILE A 47 -2.56 6.55 0.89
CA ILE A 47 -3.94 6.56 0.41
C ILE A 47 -4.82 7.27 1.43
N ASP A 48 -5.31 8.46 1.07
CA ASP A 48 -6.45 9.05 1.75
C ASP A 48 -7.72 8.28 1.37
N ALA A 49 -8.19 7.43 2.28
CA ALA A 49 -9.38 6.62 2.07
C ALA A 49 -10.69 7.44 2.05
N ALA A 50 -10.65 8.77 2.20
CA ALA A 50 -11.82 9.66 2.18
C ALA A 50 -12.97 9.19 3.11
N GLY A 51 -12.61 8.61 4.26
CA GLY A 51 -13.55 8.04 5.24
C GLY A 51 -14.08 6.63 4.91
N GLN A 52 -13.56 5.97 3.89
CA GLN A 52 -13.89 4.59 3.54
C GLN A 52 -13.00 3.61 4.31
N SER A 53 -13.56 2.45 4.68
CA SER A 53 -12.77 1.36 5.25
C SER A 53 -12.08 0.58 4.14
N LEU A 54 -10.75 0.66 4.08
CA LEU A 54 -9.90 -0.11 3.19
C LEU A 54 -9.19 -1.22 3.98
N THR A 55 -8.87 -2.31 3.30
CA THR A 55 -7.95 -3.36 3.76
C THR A 55 -6.75 -3.34 2.84
N PHE A 56 -5.54 -3.34 3.40
CA PHE A 56 -4.30 -3.27 2.64
C PHE A 56 -3.58 -4.61 2.69
N THR A 57 -3.12 -5.04 1.53
CA THR A 57 -2.25 -6.20 1.38
C THR A 57 -0.93 -5.72 0.79
N TRP A 58 0.15 -5.97 1.49
CA TRP A 58 1.51 -5.56 1.15
C TRP A 58 2.28 -6.76 0.62
N ASP A 59 3.06 -6.59 -0.44
CA ASP A 59 3.98 -7.60 -0.96
C ASP A 59 5.37 -6.98 -1.03
N VAL A 60 6.27 -7.47 -0.17
CA VAL A 60 7.66 -7.00 -0.05
C VAL A 60 8.66 -8.02 -0.62
N GLY A 61 8.18 -9.04 -1.34
CA GLY A 61 8.96 -10.16 -1.88
C GLY A 61 9.09 -11.38 -0.95
N ASP A 62 8.86 -11.23 0.36
CA ASP A 62 8.85 -12.32 1.35
C ASP A 62 7.46 -13.00 1.51
N GLY A 63 6.47 -12.54 0.74
CA GLY A 63 5.08 -12.95 0.79
C GLY A 63 4.13 -11.80 1.18
N PRO A 64 2.81 -12.01 1.04
CA PRO A 64 1.84 -10.99 1.34
C PRO A 64 1.66 -10.80 2.86
N PHE A 65 1.74 -9.56 3.32
CA PHE A 65 1.36 -9.13 4.67
C PHE A 65 0.00 -8.41 4.60
N GLU A 66 -0.93 -8.76 5.47
CA GLU A 66 -2.18 -8.02 5.62
C GLU A 66 -2.05 -7.10 6.82
N ASP A 67 -2.15 -5.79 6.59
CA ASP A 67 -2.05 -4.78 7.63
C ASP A 67 -3.03 -3.63 7.34
N GLU A 68 -2.98 -2.60 8.17
CA GLU A 68 -3.67 -1.34 7.94
C GLU A 68 -2.94 -0.51 6.86
N GLU A 69 -3.14 0.81 6.88
CA GLU A 69 -2.52 1.78 5.97
C GLU A 69 -0.97 1.79 6.03
N ARG A 70 -0.38 1.25 7.11
CA ARG A 70 1.05 1.24 7.36
C ARG A 70 1.54 -0.17 7.68
N LEU A 71 2.65 -0.57 7.06
CA LEU A 71 3.36 -1.82 7.35
C LEU A 71 4.72 -1.50 7.98
N LEU A 72 5.02 -2.12 9.11
CA LEU A 72 6.35 -2.09 9.71
C LEU A 72 7.08 -3.41 9.39
N HIS A 73 8.10 -3.35 8.53
CA HIS A 73 8.84 -4.54 8.10
C HIS A 73 10.33 -4.45 8.44
N ARG A 74 10.90 -5.55 8.92
CA ARG A 74 12.32 -5.65 9.28
C ARG A 74 13.09 -6.41 8.21
N PHE A 75 13.95 -5.69 7.49
CA PHE A 75 14.81 -6.26 6.46
C PHE A 75 16.14 -6.73 7.08
N GLU A 76 16.43 -8.02 6.99
CA GLU A 76 17.62 -8.65 7.60
C GLU A 76 18.87 -8.56 6.70
N ALA A 77 18.69 -8.41 5.39
CA ALA A 77 19.77 -8.42 4.41
C ALA A 77 19.77 -7.18 3.53
N ALA A 78 20.94 -6.80 3.03
CA ALA A 78 21.06 -5.68 2.11
C ALA A 78 20.61 -6.13 0.72
N GLY A 79 19.79 -5.32 0.06
CA GLY A 79 19.24 -5.63 -1.24
C GLY A 79 18.45 -4.45 -1.80
N THR A 80 17.90 -4.66 -2.99
CA THR A 80 16.83 -3.80 -3.51
C THR A 80 15.54 -4.57 -3.37
N TYR A 81 14.59 -4.01 -2.63
CA TYR A 81 13.29 -4.63 -2.40
C TYR A 81 12.23 -3.80 -3.10
N GLU A 82 11.47 -4.46 -3.98
CA GLU A 82 10.31 -3.89 -4.63
C GLU A 82 9.10 -4.17 -3.74
N VAL A 83 8.46 -3.11 -3.27
CA VAL A 83 7.25 -3.21 -2.46
C VAL A 83 6.07 -2.82 -3.32
N SER A 84 5.03 -3.66 -3.29
CA SER A 84 3.73 -3.36 -3.89
C SER A 84 2.62 -3.50 -2.87
N GLU A 85 1.60 -2.67 -3.00
CA GLU A 85 0.44 -2.64 -2.14
C GLU A 85 -0.83 -2.93 -2.94
N ARG A 86 -1.83 -3.44 -2.23
CA ARG A 86 -3.17 -3.66 -2.77
C ARG A 86 -4.20 -3.27 -1.73
N SER A 87 -4.90 -2.18 -1.99
CA SER A 87 -6.06 -1.78 -1.20
C SER A 87 -7.34 -2.42 -1.74
N ARG A 88 -8.23 -2.83 -0.85
CA ARG A 88 -9.59 -3.27 -1.19
C ARG A 88 -10.59 -2.66 -0.23
N TYR A 89 -11.74 -2.24 -0.76
CA TYR A 89 -12.85 -1.81 0.09
C TYR A 89 -13.32 -2.94 0.99
N LYS A 90 -13.31 -2.67 2.30
CA LYS A 90 -13.99 -3.50 3.28
C LYS A 90 -15.47 -3.28 3.03
N ARG A 91 -16.13 -4.27 2.42
CA ARG A 91 -17.56 -4.16 2.10
C ARG A 91 -18.32 -3.76 3.37
N PRO A 92 -19.09 -2.66 3.36
CA PRO A 92 -20.02 -2.42 4.44
C PRO A 92 -20.98 -3.61 4.49
N PHE A 93 -21.33 -3.99 5.72
CA PHE A 93 -22.20 -5.11 6.05
C PHE A 93 -23.34 -5.22 5.02
N SER A 94 -23.46 -6.40 4.39
CA SER A 94 -24.44 -6.68 3.33
C SER A 94 -25.83 -6.17 3.73
N PHE A 95 -26.44 -5.32 2.91
CA PHE A 95 -27.90 -5.20 2.96
C PHE A 95 -28.47 -6.58 2.59
N ALA A 96 -29.08 -7.26 3.55
CA ALA A 96 -29.89 -8.43 3.25
C ALA A 96 -31.03 -7.98 2.31
N PRO A 97 -31.41 -8.76 1.28
CA PRO A 97 -32.63 -8.47 0.54
C PRO A 97 -33.80 -8.54 1.52
N GLN A 98 -34.54 -7.43 1.68
CA GLN A 98 -35.80 -7.47 2.42
C GLN A 98 -36.78 -8.32 1.59
N ALA A 99 -37.03 -9.54 2.06
CA ALA A 99 -38.08 -10.38 1.53
C ALA A 99 -39.43 -9.71 1.83
N THR A 100 -40.24 -9.50 0.79
CA THR A 100 -41.66 -9.16 0.88
C THR A 100 -42.48 -10.43 1.03
#